data_AF-A0A378N140-F1
#
_entry.id   AF-A0A378N140-F1
#
_cell.length_a   1.000
_cell.length_b   1.000
_cell.length_c   1.000
_cell.angle_alpha   90.00
_cell.angle_beta   90.00
_cell.angle_gamma   90.00
#
_symmetry.space_group_name_H-M   'P 1'
#
loop_
_entity.id
_entity.type
_entity.pdbx_description
1 polymer ?
#
loop_
_entity_poly.entity_id
_entity_poly.type
_entity_poly.pdbx_seq_one_letter_code
_entity_poly.pdbx_strand_id
1 'polypeptide(L)'
;MTIRVSYEELKAQFKRVLLARNVREEIAEECATVFADTTQAGAYSHGVNRFPRFIQQLENGDIVPEAVPTKVLSLGAIEQWDAHQAIGNLTAKKMMDRAMELASENGIGVVALRNANHWMRGGSYGWQAAEKGYIGICWTNALAVMPPWGRKSAVSD
;
A
#
# COMPACT_ATOMS: atom_id res chain seq x y z
N MET A 1 8.86 -15.89 23.67
CA MET A 1 9.86 -16.58 22.82
C MET A 1 9.87 -15.89 21.47
N THR A 2 11.03 -15.49 20.96
CA THR A 2 11.19 -14.87 19.64
C THR A 2 11.86 -15.87 18.69
N ILE A 3 11.43 -15.90 17.43
CA ILE A 3 12.04 -16.71 16.38
C ILE A 3 12.69 -15.79 15.35
N ARG A 4 13.78 -16.23 14.74
CA ARG A 4 14.37 -15.58 13.56
C ARG A 4 13.99 -16.38 12.33
N VAL A 5 13.57 -15.68 11.29
CA VAL A 5 13.19 -16.24 10.00
C VAL A 5 13.94 -15.45 8.94
N SER A 6 14.47 -16.11 7.92
CA SER A 6 15.13 -15.41 6.82
C SER A 6 14.11 -14.63 5.97
N TYR A 7 14.58 -13.64 5.22
CA TYR A 7 13.73 -12.88 4.30
C TYR A 7 13.03 -13.80 3.29
N GLU A 8 13.77 -14.73 2.69
CA GLU A 8 13.24 -15.64 1.68
C GLU A 8 12.17 -16.57 2.26
N GLU A 9 12.40 -17.14 3.44
CA GLU A 9 11.40 -17.96 4.12
C GLU A 9 10.13 -17.16 4.44
N LEU A 10 10.28 -15.92 4.94
CA LEU A 10 9.14 -15.06 5.25
C LEU A 10 8.34 -14.71 4.01
N LYS A 11 9.01 -14.28 2.93
CA LYS A 11 8.38 -13.97 1.64
C LYS A 11 7.66 -15.21 1.08
N ALA A 12 8.32 -16.37 1.11
CA ALA A 12 7.73 -17.62 0.65
C ALA A 12 6.46 -18.00 1.43
N GLN A 13 6.43 -17.76 2.76
CA GLN A 13 5.22 -18.00 3.55
C GLN A 13 4.09 -17.03 3.19
N PHE A 14 4.36 -15.74 3.01
CA PHE A 14 3.34 -14.80 2.54
C PHE A 14 2.77 -15.22 1.19
N LYS A 15 3.64 -15.53 0.23
CA LYS A 15 3.24 -15.99 -1.11
C LYS A 15 2.37 -17.24 -1.04
N ARG A 16 2.81 -18.26 -0.29
CA ARG A 16 2.05 -19.51 -0.10
C ARG A 16 0.63 -19.26 0.40
N VAL A 17 0.46 -18.35 1.36
CA VAL A 17 -0.85 -18.01 1.94
C VAL A 17 -1.75 -17.30 0.92
N LEU A 18 -1.18 -16.44 0.07
CA LEU A 18 -1.90 -15.74 -1.01
C LEU A 18 -2.33 -16.71 -2.12
N LEU A 19 -1.43 -17.58 -2.57
CA LEU A 19 -1.73 -18.61 -3.58
C LEU A 19 -2.84 -19.57 -3.13
N ALA A 20 -2.83 -19.97 -1.86
CA ALA A 20 -3.88 -20.79 -1.27
C ALA A 20 -5.27 -20.11 -1.26
N ARG A 21 -5.34 -18.81 -1.55
CA ARG A 21 -6.56 -18.00 -1.69
C ARG A 21 -6.85 -17.60 -3.13
N ASN A 22 -6.21 -18.27 -4.09
CA ASN A 22 -6.37 -18.03 -5.53
C ASN A 22 -5.98 -16.62 -5.98
N VAL A 23 -5.13 -15.91 -5.23
CA VAL A 23 -4.48 -14.70 -5.73
C VAL A 23 -3.53 -15.12 -6.85
N ARG A 24 -3.58 -14.45 -8.01
CA ARG A 24 -2.68 -14.77 -9.15
C ARG A 24 -1.21 -14.72 -8.73
N GLU A 25 -0.42 -15.62 -9.32
CA GLU A 25 1.01 -15.82 -9.03
C GLU A 25 1.81 -14.52 -8.98
N GLU A 26 1.65 -13.66 -10.00
CA GLU A 26 2.34 -12.37 -10.12
C GLU A 26 1.96 -11.42 -8.97
N ILE A 27 0.66 -11.28 -8.68
CA ILE A 27 0.17 -10.44 -7.58
C ILE A 27 0.63 -11.00 -6.24
N ALA A 28 0.63 -12.33 -6.08
CA ALA A 28 1.07 -12.99 -4.87
C ALA A 28 2.57 -12.75 -4.61
N GLU A 29 3.41 -12.84 -5.63
CA GLU A 29 4.85 -12.53 -5.54
C GLU A 29 5.09 -11.07 -5.17
N GLU A 30 4.45 -10.12 -5.87
CA GLU A 30 4.64 -8.69 -5.58
C GLU A 30 4.16 -8.35 -4.16
N CYS A 31 2.97 -8.83 -3.77
CA CYS A 31 2.40 -8.56 -2.46
C CYS A 31 3.26 -9.15 -1.34
N ALA A 32 3.72 -10.39 -1.50
CA ALA A 32 4.60 -11.06 -0.56
C ALA A 32 5.93 -10.31 -0.40
N THR A 33 6.51 -9.84 -1.50
CA THR A 33 7.74 -9.03 -1.50
C THR A 33 7.55 -7.77 -0.68
N VAL A 34 6.50 -6.98 -0.93
CA VAL A 34 6.28 -5.72 -0.20
C VAL A 34 6.03 -5.95 1.30
N PHE A 35 5.34 -7.03 1.68
CA PHE A 35 5.17 -7.39 3.10
C PHE A 35 6.48 -7.85 3.76
N ALA A 36 7.31 -8.61 3.03
CA ALA A 36 8.63 -9.04 3.50
C ALA A 36 9.57 -7.84 3.66
N ASP A 37 9.62 -6.92 2.68
CA ASP A 37 10.43 -5.69 2.73
C ASP A 37 10.02 -4.81 3.91
N THR A 38 8.71 -4.63 4.10
CA THR A 38 8.17 -3.86 5.24
C THR A 38 8.59 -4.48 6.57
N THR A 39 8.60 -5.81 6.64
CA THR A 39 9.03 -6.55 7.83
C THR A 39 10.54 -6.43 8.05
N GLN A 40 11.36 -6.59 7.01
CA GLN A 40 12.81 -6.47 7.06
C GLN A 40 13.25 -5.05 7.45
N ALA A 41 12.51 -4.03 7.03
CA ALA A 41 12.73 -2.65 7.43
C ALA A 41 12.35 -2.35 8.90
N GLY A 42 11.94 -3.36 9.68
CA GLY A 42 11.60 -3.23 11.10
C GLY A 42 10.20 -2.67 11.37
N ALA A 43 9.38 -2.44 10.35
CA ALA A 43 8.02 -1.93 10.49
C ALA A 43 7.00 -3.07 10.71
N TYR A 44 7.21 -3.88 11.75
CA TYR A 44 6.44 -5.11 12.01
C TYR A 44 4.93 -4.91 12.06
N SER A 45 4.46 -3.78 12.62
CA SER A 45 3.03 -3.43 12.71
C SER A 45 2.34 -3.25 11.36
N HIS A 46 3.10 -3.01 10.29
CA HIS A 46 2.62 -2.84 8.91
C HIS A 46 3.13 -3.94 7.96
N GLY A 47 4.00 -4.82 8.46
CA GLY A 47 4.49 -6.01 7.77
C GLY A 47 3.79 -7.28 8.29
N VAL A 48 4.57 -8.20 8.86
CA VAL A 48 4.09 -9.51 9.33
C VAL A 48 2.89 -9.44 10.29
N ASN A 49 2.80 -8.44 11.18
CA ASN A 49 1.67 -8.34 12.11
C ASN A 49 0.39 -7.85 11.42
N ARG A 50 0.50 -7.15 10.29
CA ARG A 50 -0.65 -6.66 9.53
C ARG A 50 -1.18 -7.71 8.56
N PHE A 51 -0.34 -8.64 8.14
CA PHE A 51 -0.68 -9.65 7.14
C PHE A 51 -1.93 -10.48 7.49
N PRO A 52 -2.15 -10.97 8.73
CA PRO A 52 -3.38 -11.68 9.07
C PRO A 52 -4.66 -10.86 8.85
N ARG A 53 -4.64 -9.56 9.19
CA ARG A 53 -5.78 -8.67 8.94
C ARG A 53 -5.97 -8.40 7.45
N PHE A 54 -4.88 -8.24 6.70
CA PHE A 54 -4.95 -8.12 5.25
C PHE A 54 -5.63 -9.36 4.63
N ILE A 55 -5.27 -10.56 5.09
CA ILE A 55 -5.88 -11.81 4.64
C ILE A 55 -7.37 -11.86 4.98
N GLN A 56 -7.76 -11.48 6.19
CA GLN A 56 -9.17 -11.39 6.58
C GLN A 56 -9.96 -10.43 5.66
N GLN A 57 -9.39 -9.26 5.36
CA GLN A 57 -10.03 -8.27 4.47
C GLN A 57 -10.14 -8.78 3.02
N LEU A 58 -9.16 -9.57 2.56
CA LEU A 58 -9.22 -10.24 1.26
C LEU A 58 -10.32 -11.30 1.22
N GLU A 59 -10.43 -12.14 2.26
CA GLU A 59 -11.46 -13.17 2.37
C GLU A 59 -12.88 -12.59 2.48
N ASN A 60 -13.03 -11.43 3.11
CA ASN A 60 -14.30 -10.71 3.22
C ASN A 60 -14.72 -9.99 1.93
N GLY A 61 -13.83 -9.89 0.93
CA GLY A 61 -14.09 -9.10 -0.27
C GLY A 61 -13.87 -7.59 -0.11
N ASP A 62 -13.31 -7.14 1.01
CA ASP A 62 -12.94 -5.72 1.22
C ASP A 62 -11.75 -5.30 0.35
N ILE A 63 -10.90 -6.28 0.00
CA ILE A 63 -9.77 -6.15 -0.91
C ILE A 63 -10.03 -7.02 -2.13
N VAL A 64 -9.99 -6.43 -3.33
CA VAL A 64 -10.19 -7.12 -4.61
C VAL A 64 -8.82 -7.26 -5.30
N PRO A 65 -8.16 -8.43 -5.29
CA PRO A 65 -6.81 -8.59 -5.83
C PRO A 65 -6.70 -8.25 -7.32
N GLU A 66 -7.74 -8.57 -8.08
CA GLU A 66 -7.79 -8.34 -9.53
C GLU A 66 -8.25 -6.94 -9.94
N ALA A 67 -8.61 -6.09 -8.96
CA ALA A 67 -9.00 -4.73 -9.27
C ALA A 67 -7.81 -3.93 -9.82
N VAL A 68 -8.07 -3.22 -10.92
CA VAL A 68 -7.09 -2.37 -11.59
C VAL A 68 -7.51 -0.91 -11.38
N PRO A 69 -6.65 -0.07 -10.76
CA PRO A 69 -6.94 1.34 -10.59
C PRO A 69 -7.20 2.04 -11.93
N THR A 70 -8.21 2.91 -11.98
CA THR A 70 -8.55 3.68 -13.19
C THR A 70 -8.43 5.17 -12.95
N LYS A 71 -7.90 5.89 -13.93
CA LYS A 71 -7.84 7.35 -13.91
C LYS A 71 -9.23 7.94 -14.05
N VAL A 72 -9.60 8.82 -13.13
CA VAL A 72 -10.88 9.53 -13.08
C VAL A 72 -10.75 10.94 -13.67
N LEU A 73 -9.61 11.59 -13.41
CA LEU A 73 -9.35 12.97 -13.81
C LEU A 73 -7.86 13.17 -14.12
N SER A 74 -7.55 14.05 -15.07
CA SER A 74 -6.21 14.53 -15.36
C SER A 74 -6.24 16.04 -15.61
N LEU A 75 -5.35 16.77 -14.94
CA LEU A 75 -5.18 18.22 -14.99
C LEU A 75 -3.68 18.53 -15.09
N GLY A 76 -3.05 18.09 -16.20
CA GLY A 76 -1.60 18.22 -16.39
C GLY A 76 -0.83 17.40 -15.35
N ALA A 77 -0.13 18.09 -14.45
CA ALA A 77 0.66 17.50 -13.38
C ALA A 77 -0.15 16.76 -12.30
N ILE A 78 -1.48 16.86 -12.30
CA ILE A 78 -2.35 16.32 -11.25
C ILE A 78 -3.28 15.26 -11.86
N GLU A 79 -3.37 14.09 -11.24
CA GLU A 79 -4.32 13.05 -11.60
C GLU A 79 -5.11 12.55 -10.39
N GLN A 80 -6.38 12.20 -10.61
CA GLN A 80 -7.20 11.47 -9.64
C GLN A 80 -7.45 10.05 -10.14
N TRP A 81 -7.34 9.08 -9.25
CA TRP A 81 -7.51 7.65 -9.54
C TRP A 81 -8.49 7.01 -8.57
N ASP A 82 -9.28 6.07 -9.08
CA ASP A 82 -10.13 5.17 -8.30
C ASP A 82 -9.43 3.81 -8.21
N ALA A 83 -9.15 3.35 -7.00
CA ALA A 83 -8.44 2.09 -6.79
C ALA A 83 -9.35 0.86 -6.87
N HIS A 84 -10.68 1.02 -6.90
CA HIS A 84 -11.63 -0.11 -6.96
C HIS A 84 -11.38 -1.19 -5.90
N GLN A 85 -11.02 -0.77 -4.68
CA GLN A 85 -10.66 -1.67 -3.57
C GLN A 85 -9.46 -2.59 -3.86
N ALA A 86 -8.60 -2.25 -4.82
CA ALA A 86 -7.37 -2.98 -5.10
C ALA A 86 -6.45 -3.08 -3.87
N ILE A 87 -5.47 -3.99 -3.96
CA ILE A 87 -4.44 -4.18 -2.94
C ILE A 87 -3.69 -2.85 -2.71
N GLY A 88 -3.77 -2.33 -1.48
CA GLY A 88 -3.37 -0.96 -1.16
C GLY A 88 -1.87 -0.69 -1.36
N ASN A 89 -1.00 -1.60 -0.93
CA ASN A 89 0.46 -1.39 -1.03
C ASN A 89 0.98 -1.48 -2.47
N LEU A 90 0.46 -2.41 -3.27
CA LEU A 90 0.77 -2.49 -4.70
C LEU A 90 0.24 -1.28 -5.46
N THR A 91 -0.97 -0.84 -5.11
CA THR A 91 -1.56 0.36 -5.70
C THR A 91 -0.73 1.60 -5.38
N ALA A 92 -0.34 1.81 -4.13
CA ALA A 92 0.48 2.95 -3.73
C ALA A 92 1.86 2.96 -4.40
N LYS A 93 2.51 1.80 -4.55
CA LYS A 93 3.76 1.67 -5.32
C LYS A 93 3.58 2.13 -6.77
N LYS A 94 2.53 1.66 -7.45
CA LYS A 94 2.20 2.04 -8.83
C LYS A 94 1.85 3.53 -8.95
N MET A 95 1.11 4.08 -8.00
CA MET A 95 0.73 5.50 -8.00
C MET A 95 1.93 6.41 -7.73
N MET A 96 2.92 5.95 -6.96
CA MET A 96 4.19 6.67 -6.81
C MET A 96 4.99 6.68 -8.11
N ASP A 97 5.07 5.54 -8.82
CA ASP A 97 5.69 5.52 -10.16
C ASP A 97 4.99 6.51 -11.09
N ARG A 98 3.65 6.54 -11.09
CA ARG A 98 2.88 7.50 -11.88
C ARG A 98 3.12 8.96 -11.47
N ALA A 99 3.23 9.25 -10.18
CA ALA A 99 3.54 10.59 -9.70
C ALA A 99 4.93 11.05 -10.16
N MET A 100 5.91 10.15 -10.19
CA MET A 100 7.24 10.47 -10.73
C MET A 100 7.22 10.70 -12.24
N GLU A 101 6.46 9.90 -13.01
CA GLU A 101 6.28 10.13 -14.46
C GLU A 101 5.73 11.55 -14.73
N LEU A 102 4.66 11.93 -14.01
CA LEU A 102 4.08 13.27 -14.11
C LEU A 102 5.09 14.36 -13.73
N ALA A 103 5.91 14.11 -12.70
CA ALA A 103 6.95 15.03 -12.26
C ALA A 103 8.07 15.19 -13.30
N SER A 104 8.47 14.12 -14.00
CA SER A 104 9.44 14.22 -15.09
C SER A 104 8.95 15.13 -16.22
N GLU A 105 7.65 15.09 -16.51
CA GLU A 105 7.04 15.85 -17.60
C GLU A 105 6.74 17.31 -17.21
N ASN A 106 6.35 17.56 -15.95
CA ASN A 106 5.77 18.84 -15.53
C ASN A 106 6.56 19.54 -14.40
N GLY A 107 7.65 18.96 -13.91
CA GLY A 107 8.40 19.42 -12.72
C GLY A 107 7.76 19.05 -11.38
N ILE A 108 6.47 18.73 -11.35
CA ILE A 108 5.74 18.18 -10.21
C ILE A 108 4.74 17.12 -10.70
N GLY A 109 4.48 16.12 -9.88
CA GLY A 109 3.43 15.13 -10.12
C GLY A 109 2.64 14.88 -8.86
N VAL A 110 1.32 14.96 -8.96
CA VAL A 110 0.40 14.75 -7.84
C VAL A 110 -0.64 13.70 -8.24
N VAL A 111 -0.72 12.64 -7.46
CA VAL A 111 -1.73 11.60 -7.64
C VAL A 111 -2.61 11.55 -6.39
N ALA A 112 -3.91 11.80 -6.58
CA ALA A 112 -4.93 11.62 -5.57
C ALA A 112 -5.63 10.27 -5.78
N LEU A 113 -5.64 9.42 -4.77
CA LEU A 113 -6.23 8.09 -4.83
C LEU A 113 -7.46 7.99 -3.92
N ARG A 114 -8.56 7.44 -4.43
CA ARG A 114 -9.77 7.12 -3.65
C ARG A 114 -10.12 5.64 -3.74
N ASN A 115 -11.05 5.20 -2.88
CA ASN A 115 -11.54 3.82 -2.83
C ASN A 115 -10.40 2.78 -2.70
N ALA A 116 -9.37 3.17 -1.94
CA ALA A 116 -8.15 2.42 -1.78
C ALA A 116 -8.13 1.68 -0.44
N ASN A 117 -7.40 0.56 -0.41
CA ASN A 117 -7.12 -0.16 0.82
C ASN A 117 -5.84 0.31 1.50
N HIS A 118 -5.61 -0.20 2.72
CA HIS A 118 -4.45 0.14 3.54
C HIS A 118 -3.12 -0.07 2.79
N TRP A 119 -2.38 1.02 2.60
CA TRP A 119 -1.11 1.05 1.86
C TRP A 119 0.13 0.64 2.68
N MET A 120 -0.04 0.08 3.88
CA MET A 120 1.07 -0.37 4.74
C MET A 120 2.02 0.78 5.13
N ARG A 121 3.33 0.59 5.00
CA ARG A 121 4.35 1.54 5.42
C ARG A 121 4.46 2.70 4.40
N GLY A 122 3.89 3.86 4.74
CA GLY A 122 3.93 5.05 3.87
C GLY A 122 5.35 5.50 3.47
N GLY A 123 6.34 5.30 4.36
CA GLY A 123 7.74 5.62 4.08
C GLY A 123 8.35 4.83 2.91
N SER A 124 7.78 3.68 2.54
CA SER A 124 8.26 2.90 1.38
C SER A 124 8.13 3.66 0.06
N TYR A 125 7.07 4.45 -0.10
CA TYR A 125 6.81 5.18 -1.35
C TYR A 125 7.63 6.46 -1.45
N GLY A 126 7.85 7.14 -0.31
CA GLY A 126 8.84 8.23 -0.25
C GLY A 126 10.25 7.74 -0.57
N TRP A 127 10.61 6.54 -0.08
CA TRP A 127 11.90 5.91 -0.38
C TRP A 127 12.04 5.53 -1.86
N GLN A 128 11.00 4.92 -2.45
CA GLN A 128 10.93 4.65 -3.90
C GLN A 128 11.18 5.90 -4.75
N ALA A 129 10.64 7.05 -4.34
CA ALA A 129 10.87 8.32 -5.01
C ALA A 129 12.32 8.81 -4.84
N ALA A 130 12.83 8.75 -3.61
CA ALA A 130 14.19 9.17 -3.29
C ALA A 130 15.26 8.38 -4.05
N GLU A 131 15.09 7.06 -4.19
CA GLU A 131 16.00 6.19 -4.96
C GLU A 131 16.10 6.58 -6.44
N LYS A 132 15.07 7.24 -6.98
CA LYS A 132 15.02 7.74 -8.35
C LYS A 132 15.38 9.22 -8.48
N GLY A 133 15.85 9.87 -7.41
CA GLY A 133 16.25 11.28 -7.41
C GLY A 133 15.11 12.28 -7.26
N TYR A 134 13.93 11.84 -6.79
CA TYR A 134 12.78 12.71 -6.54
C TYR A 134 12.59 13.00 -5.04
N ILE A 135 11.95 14.13 -4.75
CA ILE A 135 11.36 14.38 -3.43
C ILE A 135 9.94 13.80 -3.44
N GLY A 136 9.64 12.88 -2.51
CA GLY A 136 8.31 12.28 -2.35
C GLY A 136 7.61 12.73 -1.07
N ILE A 137 6.40 13.26 -1.19
CA ILE A 137 5.52 13.58 -0.05
C ILE A 137 4.25 12.74 -0.17
N CYS A 138 3.97 11.94 0.86
CA CYS A 138 2.88 10.97 0.84
C CYS A 138 2.10 11.02 2.15
N TRP A 139 0.78 10.90 2.09
CA TRP A 139 -0.07 10.72 3.27
C TRP A 139 -1.31 9.89 2.92
N THR A 140 -1.98 9.38 3.95
CA THR A 140 -3.26 8.69 3.84
C THR A 140 -4.13 9.04 5.05
N ASN A 141 -5.43 8.85 4.93
CA ASN A 141 -6.32 8.79 6.08
C ASN A 141 -6.42 7.35 6.60
N ALA A 142 -7.06 7.17 7.75
CA ALA A 142 -7.31 5.86 8.34
C ALA A 142 -8.67 5.86 9.04
N LEU A 143 -9.06 4.71 9.58
CA LEU A 143 -10.20 4.63 10.49
C LEU A 143 -10.05 5.61 11.65
N ALA A 144 -11.17 6.09 12.16
CA ALA A 144 -11.22 7.02 13.28
C ALA A 144 -10.69 6.38 14.58
N VAL A 145 -9.39 6.51 14.83
CA VAL A 145 -8.69 5.97 16.01
C VAL A 145 -8.00 7.03 16.86
N MET A 146 -8.04 8.30 16.43
CA MET A 146 -7.39 9.41 17.11
C MET A 146 -8.41 10.53 17.37
N PRO A 147 -8.69 10.89 18.64
CA PRO A 147 -9.57 12.01 18.96
C PRO A 147 -8.90 13.33 18.57
N PRO A 148 -9.64 14.28 17.96
CA PRO A 148 -9.11 15.62 17.73
C PRO A 148 -8.82 16.29 19.07
N TRP A 149 -7.87 17.23 19.05
CA TRP A 149 -7.50 17.99 20.24
C TRP A 149 -8.74 18.58 20.95
N GLY A 150 -8.83 18.36 22.26
CA GLY A 150 -9.96 18.80 23.08
C GLY A 150 -11.16 17.84 23.13
N ARG A 151 -11.13 16.70 22.42
CA ARG A 151 -12.16 15.65 22.53
C ARG A 151 -11.64 14.39 23.22
N LYS A 152 -12.57 13.61 23.79
CA LYS A 152 -12.30 12.31 24.43
C LYS A 152 -12.51 11.11 23.51
N SER A 153 -13.21 11.29 22.39
CA SER A 153 -13.55 10.23 21.44
C SER A 153 -13.13 10.60 20.02
N ALA A 154 -12.81 9.59 19.23
CA ALA A 154 -12.60 9.75 17.80
C ALA A 154 -13.91 10.22 17.14
N VAL A 155 -13.79 10.98 16.06
CA VAL A 155 -14.95 11.39 15.24
C VAL A 155 -15.23 10.24 14.28
N SER A 156 -16.32 9.52 14.50
CA SER A 156 -16.89 8.61 13.48
C SER A 156 -17.88 9.39 12.62
N ASP A 157 -18.03 8.96 11.37
CA ASP A 157 -19.09 9.41 10.47
C ASP A 157 -20.49 9.08 11.02
#